data_AF-A0A0U0Z003-F1
#
_entry.id   AF-A0A0U0Z003-F1
#
_cell.length_a   1.000
_cell.length_b   1.000
_cell.length_c   1.000
_cell.angle_alpha   90.00
_cell.angle_beta   90.00
_cell.angle_gamma   90.00
#
_symmetry.space_group_name_H-M   'P 1'
#
loop_
_entity.id
_entity.type
_entity.pdbx_description
1 polymer ?
#
loop_
_entity_poly.entity_id
_entity_poly.type
_entity_poly.pdbx_seq_one_letter_code
_entity_poly.pdbx_strand_id
1 'polypeptide(L)'
;MSETTRDRILAAVCEVLYISETELFDGDSTDLRELGLDSVRFVLLMKQLGVTRGSELQKRLVSDLSVASWAQILEQGQPESAT
;
A
#
# COMPACT_ATOMS: atom_id res chain seq x y z
N MET A 1 1.82 -18.76 8.91
CA MET A 1 2.48 -17.52 9.35
C MET A 1 1.48 -16.42 9.14
N SER A 2 1.22 -15.58 10.15
CA SER A 2 0.30 -14.45 9.98
C SER A 2 0.89 -13.50 8.94
N GLU A 3 0.13 -13.21 7.89
CA GLU A 3 0.52 -12.23 6.88
C GLU A 3 0.71 -10.86 7.56
N THR A 4 1.88 -10.25 7.38
CA THR A 4 2.12 -8.91 7.95
C THR A 4 1.41 -7.85 7.11
N THR A 5 1.14 -6.67 7.68
CA THR A 5 0.55 -5.54 6.93
C THR A 5 1.39 -5.22 5.68
N ARG A 6 2.72 -5.33 5.79
CA ARG A 6 3.66 -5.20 4.68
C ARG A 6 3.40 -6.24 3.58
N ASP A 7 3.32 -7.53 3.93
CA ASP A 7 3.11 -8.61 2.96
C ASP A 7 1.82 -8.40 2.16
N ARG A 8 0.74 -7.97 2.84
CA ARG A 8 -0.54 -7.67 2.19
C ARG A 8 -0.44 -6.51 1.20
N ILE A 9 0.29 -5.45 1.56
CA ILE A 9 0.53 -4.30 0.68
C ILE A 9 1.35 -4.73 -0.52
N LEU A 10 2.46 -5.43 -0.29
CA LEU A 10 3.36 -5.87 -1.34
C LEU A 10 2.65 -6.79 -2.35
N ALA A 11 1.84 -7.74 -1.88
CA ALA A 11 1.04 -8.60 -2.73
C ALA A 11 0.08 -7.79 -3.62
N ALA A 12 -0.63 -6.81 -3.05
CA ALA A 12 -1.52 -5.93 -3.81
C ALA A 12 -0.77 -5.07 -4.84
N VAL A 13 0.40 -4.54 -4.47
CA VAL A 13 1.26 -3.76 -5.37
C VAL A 13 1.71 -4.60 -6.56
N CYS A 14 2.26 -5.80 -6.31
CA CYS A 14 2.69 -6.72 -7.36
C CYS A 14 1.53 -7.09 -8.29
N GLU A 15 0.34 -7.36 -7.74
CA GLU A 15 -0.85 -7.69 -8.53
C GLU A 15 -1.33 -6.52 -9.41
N VAL A 16 -1.46 -5.32 -8.85
CA VAL A 16 -2.05 -4.18 -9.57
C VAL A 16 -1.06 -3.53 -10.55
N LEU A 17 0.23 -3.49 -10.20
CA LEU A 17 1.26 -2.93 -11.07
C LEU A 17 1.80 -3.95 -12.09
N TYR A 18 1.43 -5.24 -11.94
CA TYR A 18 1.93 -6.35 -12.76
C TYR A 18 3.47 -6.46 -12.71
N ILE A 19 4.02 -6.34 -11.50
CA ILE A 19 5.46 -6.41 -11.22
C ILE A 19 5.79 -7.55 -10.26
N SER A 20 7.07 -7.92 -10.17
CA SER A 20 7.61 -8.70 -9.06
C SER A 20 8.29 -7.83 -8.01
N GLU A 21 8.45 -8.36 -6.78
CA GLU A 21 9.15 -7.67 -5.68
C GLU A 21 10.56 -7.23 -6.07
N THR A 22 11.24 -8.00 -6.92
CA THR A 22 12.60 -7.68 -7.40
C THR A 22 12.69 -6.41 -8.26
N GLU A 23 11.56 -5.87 -8.72
CA GLU A 23 11.50 -4.62 -9.47
C GLU A 23 11.49 -3.37 -8.56
N LEU A 24 11.29 -3.56 -7.25
CA LEU A 24 11.47 -2.50 -6.24
C LEU A 24 12.96 -2.19 -6.07
N PHE A 25 13.46 -1.22 -6.84
CA PHE A 25 14.89 -0.89 -6.88
C PHE A 25 15.42 -0.25 -5.59
N ASP A 26 14.55 0.32 -4.75
CA ASP A 26 14.87 0.82 -3.40
C ASP A 26 14.11 0.04 -2.30
N GLY A 27 13.75 -1.21 -2.60
CA GLY A 27 12.91 -2.03 -1.72
C GLY A 27 11.59 -1.34 -1.40
N ASP A 28 11.14 -1.43 -0.15
CA ASP A 28 9.86 -0.85 0.28
C ASP A 28 9.78 0.68 0.20
N SER A 29 10.93 1.36 0.06
CA SER A 29 11.03 2.81 -0.09
C SER A 29 10.85 3.28 -1.54
N THR A 30 10.80 2.35 -2.50
CA THR A 30 10.60 2.66 -3.91
C THR A 30 9.33 3.49 -4.11
N ASP A 31 9.46 4.62 -4.83
CA ASP A 31 8.30 5.41 -5.24
C ASP A 31 7.51 4.62 -6.28
N LEU A 32 6.32 4.16 -5.91
CA LEU A 32 5.49 3.31 -6.75
C LEU A 32 5.08 4.00 -8.06
N ARG A 33 5.15 5.34 -8.16
CA ARG A 33 4.92 6.06 -9.42
C ARG A 33 5.95 5.72 -10.49
N GLU A 34 7.18 5.44 -10.07
CA GLU A 34 8.26 5.01 -10.97
C GLU A 34 8.01 3.60 -11.52
N LEU A 35 7.16 2.82 -10.85
CA LEU A 35 6.71 1.49 -11.25
C LEU A 35 5.32 1.50 -11.93
N GLY A 36 4.83 2.69 -12.33
CA GLY A 36 3.58 2.83 -13.08
C GLY A 36 2.33 3.00 -12.22
N LEU A 37 2.45 3.33 -10.94
CA LEU A 37 1.31 3.74 -10.13
C LEU A 37 0.72 5.06 -10.63
N ASP A 38 -0.41 4.96 -11.34
CA ASP A 38 -1.24 6.09 -11.76
C ASP A 38 -2.51 6.21 -10.91
N SER A 39 -3.36 7.21 -11.22
CA SER A 39 -4.60 7.45 -10.46
C SER A 39 -5.59 6.29 -10.54
N VAL A 40 -5.64 5.55 -11.64
CA VAL A 40 -6.55 4.40 -11.80
C VAL A 40 -6.03 3.23 -10.97
N ARG A 41 -4.74 2.90 -11.09
CA ARG A 41 -4.08 1.83 -10.32
C ARG A 41 -4.07 2.13 -8.83
N PHE A 42 -3.92 3.38 -8.43
CA PHE A 42 -4.07 3.79 -7.03
C PHE A 42 -5.46 3.46 -6.50
N VAL A 43 -6.53 3.76 -7.24
CA VAL A 43 -7.90 3.42 -6.82
C VAL A 43 -8.09 1.90 -6.71
N LEU A 44 -7.50 1.11 -7.62
CA LEU A 44 -7.54 -0.35 -7.55
C LEU A 44 -6.81 -0.88 -6.31
N LEU A 45 -5.63 -0.36 -6.00
CA LEU A 45 -4.89 -0.69 -4.77
C LEU A 45 -5.70 -0.36 -3.52
N MET A 46 -6.30 0.84 -3.46
CA MET A 46 -7.13 1.22 -2.31
C MET A 46 -8.32 0.26 -2.14
N LYS A 47 -8.96 -0.15 -3.24
CA LYS A 47 -10.05 -1.15 -3.18
C LYS A 47 -9.54 -2.50 -2.66
N GLN A 48 -8.39 -2.98 -3.13
CA GLN A 48 -7.80 -4.25 -2.71
C GLN A 48 -7.35 -4.22 -1.25
N LEU A 49 -6.85 -3.07 -0.78
CA LEU A 49 -6.48 -2.85 0.61
C LEU A 49 -7.67 -2.52 1.53
N GLY A 50 -8.90 -2.52 1.02
CA GLY A 50 -10.10 -2.21 1.82
C GLY A 50 -10.18 -0.76 2.30
N VAL A 51 -9.45 0.15 1.65
CA VAL A 51 -9.43 1.58 1.99
C VAL A 51 -10.61 2.28 1.33
N THR A 52 -11.45 2.93 2.14
CA THR A 52 -12.63 3.65 1.65
C THR A 52 -12.22 4.90 0.88
N ARG A 53 -12.82 5.09 -0.30
CA ARG A 53 -12.61 6.28 -1.14
C ARG A 53 -13.05 7.55 -0.41
N GLY A 54 -12.21 8.58 -0.45
CA GLY A 54 -12.42 9.88 0.19
C GLY A 54 -12.10 9.91 1.70
N SER A 55 -11.70 8.79 2.28
CA SER A 55 -11.37 8.71 3.72
C SER A 55 -10.08 9.45 4.07
N GLU A 56 -9.94 9.86 5.34
CA GLU A 56 -8.68 10.40 5.86
C GLU A 56 -7.52 9.42 5.71
N LEU A 57 -7.79 8.11 5.84
CA LEU A 57 -6.79 7.07 5.60
C LEU A 57 -6.28 7.12 4.16
N GLN A 58 -7.18 7.22 3.16
CA GLN A 58 -6.77 7.36 1.76
C GLN A 58 -5.93 8.62 1.54
N LYS A 59 -6.29 9.74 2.17
CA LYS A 59 -5.53 11.00 2.08
C LYS A 59 -4.11 10.86 2.63
N ARG A 60 -3.95 10.14 3.74
CA ARG A 60 -2.61 9.83 4.31
C ARG A 60 -1.81 8.92 3.39
N LEU A 61 -2.42 7.89 2.81
CA LEU A 61 -1.73 6.99 1.89
C LEU A 61 -1.27 7.71 0.60
N VAL A 62 -1.96 8.77 0.18
CA VAL A 62 -1.55 9.54 -1.00
C VAL A 62 -0.34 10.45 -0.75
N SER A 63 0.01 10.76 0.51
CA SER A 63 1.11 11.69 0.80
C SER A 63 2.49 11.08 0.55
N ASP A 64 2.59 9.75 0.54
CA ASP A 64 3.82 9.00 0.32
C ASP A 64 3.44 7.64 -0.27
N LEU A 65 3.87 7.40 -1.52
CA LEU A 65 3.45 6.26 -2.33
C LEU A 65 4.52 5.17 -2.30
N SER A 66 4.85 4.70 -1.10
CA SER A 66 5.81 3.64 -0.84
C SER A 66 5.20 2.56 0.07
N VAL A 67 5.69 1.32 -0.06
CA VAL A 67 5.22 0.19 0.78
C VAL A 67 5.54 0.44 2.24
N ALA A 68 6.71 0.99 2.54
CA ALA A 68 7.15 1.29 3.90
C ALA A 68 6.21 2.29 4.60
N SER A 69 5.89 3.40 3.93
CA SER A 69 5.03 4.44 4.48
C SER A 69 3.59 3.93 4.66
N TRP A 70 3.09 3.15 3.70
CA TRP A 70 1.75 2.56 3.78
C TRP A 70 1.63 1.54 4.92
N ALA A 71 2.65 0.72 5.15
CA ALA A 71 2.69 -0.23 6.26
C ALA A 71 2.54 0.52 7.59
N GLN A 72 3.38 1.54 7.81
CA GLN A 72 3.31 2.38 9.01
C GLN A 72 1.93 3.06 9.18
N ILE A 73 1.36 3.62 8.12
CA ILE A 73 0.06 4.32 8.17
C ILE A 73 -1.07 3.34 8.52
N LEU A 74 -1.07 2.15 7.93
CA LEU A 74 -2.11 1.14 8.12
C LEU A 74 -2.01 0.48 9.50
N GLU A 75 -0.80 0.25 10.01
CA GLU A 75 -0.59 -0.23 11.38
C GLU A 75 -1.08 0.79 12.43
N GLN A 76 -0.85 2.09 12.19
CA GLN A 76 -1.36 3.17 13.05
C GLN A 76 -2.87 3.40 12.91
N GLY A 77 -3.46 2.96 11.79
CA GLY A 77 -4.88 3.14 11.48
C GLY A 77 -5.77 1.96 11.90
N GLN A 78 -5.17 0.83 12.29
CA GLN A 78 -5.92 -0.24 12.93
C GLN A 78 -6.38 0.24 14.30
N PRO A 79 -7.69 0.19 14.62
CA PRO A 79 -8.09 0.27 16.01
C PRO A 79 -7.35 -0.85 16.72
N GLU A 80 -6.69 -0.51 17.83
CA GLU A 80 -6.22 -1.48 18.80
C GLU A 80 -7.37 -2.47 19.00
N SER A 81 -7.21 -3.71 18.53
CA SER A 81 -8.14 -4.77 18.90
C SER A 81 -8.00 -4.93 20.41
N ALA A 82 -8.81 -4.17 21.14
CA ALA A 82 -8.96 -4.27 22.57
C ALA A 82 -9.49 -5.67 22.87
N THR A 83 -8.65 -6.43 23.57
CA THR A 83 -8.97 -7.59 24.43
C THR A 83 -9.55 -8.82 23.77
#